data_AF-A0A2S8G9W7-F1
#
_entry.id   AF-A0A2S8G9W7-F1
#
_cell.length_a   1.000
_cell.length_b   1.000
_cell.length_c   1.000
_cell.angle_alpha   90.00
_cell.angle_beta   90.00
_cell.angle_gamma   90.00
#
_symmetry.space_group_name_H-M   'P 1'
#
loop_
_entity.id
_entity.type
_entity.pdbx_description
1 polymer ?
#
loop_
_entity_poly.entity_id
_entity_poly.type
_entity_poly.pdbx_seq_one_letter_code
_entity_poly.pdbx_strand_id
1 'polypeptide(L)'
;MERTCQEFQEAREDLSDEELYARLTDEFGEPHLVALQYQDEAEPLWNRRQGYAPGWRICCTTCGRSAPASAAGIIRIGARSYHKYVLGWCRGCGWFRRLRLQRDLKSANITKTMGLNVTSAQYRDSIHMPVWLLVLLVTVLGAIPLLIIRFVLPS
;
A
#
# COMPACT_ATOMS: atom_id res chain seq x y z
N MET A 1 26.06 16.11 -1.41
CA MET A 1 25.63 15.33 -2.58
C MET A 1 24.37 14.57 -2.21
N GLU A 2 23.20 15.11 -2.56
CA GLU A 2 21.98 14.33 -2.63
C GLU A 2 22.05 13.54 -3.95
N ARG A 3 22.31 12.24 -3.91
CA ARG A 3 21.99 11.42 -5.09
C ARG A 3 20.47 11.45 -5.23
N THR A 4 19.97 12.08 -6.27
CA THR A 4 18.54 12.18 -6.54
C THR A 4 18.00 10.77 -6.83
N CYS A 5 16.76 10.47 -6.46
CA CYS A 5 16.11 9.21 -6.84
C CYS A 5 16.16 8.94 -8.36
N GLN A 6 16.33 9.99 -9.16
CA GLN A 6 16.59 9.92 -10.60
C GLN A 6 17.90 9.20 -10.95
N GLU A 7 19.03 9.51 -10.27
CA GLU A 7 20.30 8.81 -10.52
C GLU A 7 20.22 7.31 -10.16
N PHE A 8 19.37 6.95 -9.20
CA PHE A 8 19.07 5.55 -8.89
C PHE A 8 18.13 4.88 -9.90
N GLN A 9 17.26 5.65 -10.57
CA GLN A 9 16.40 5.16 -11.66
C GLN A 9 17.18 5.01 -12.98
N GLU A 10 18.13 5.89 -13.26
CA GLU A 10 19.01 5.81 -14.43
C GLU A 10 20.00 4.65 -14.27
N ALA A 11 20.58 4.44 -13.08
CA ALA A 11 21.41 3.25 -12.79
C ALA A 11 20.64 1.92 -12.79
N ARG A 12 19.32 1.95 -13.03
CA ARG A 12 18.41 0.81 -13.05
C ARG A 12 18.20 0.25 -14.47
N GLU A 13 18.50 1.03 -15.51
CA GLU A 13 18.29 0.65 -16.91
C GLU A 13 19.30 -0.40 -17.43
N ASP A 14 20.44 -0.58 -16.76
CA ASP A 14 21.50 -1.51 -17.20
C ASP A 14 21.57 -2.84 -16.41
N LEU A 15 20.66 -3.07 -15.46
CA LEU A 15 20.68 -4.28 -14.62
C LEU A 15 19.89 -5.42 -15.27
N SER A 16 20.41 -6.64 -15.16
CA SER A 16 19.63 -7.83 -15.51
C SER A 16 18.40 -7.97 -14.62
N ASP A 17 17.33 -8.60 -15.11
CA ASP A 17 16.08 -8.78 -14.37
C ASP A 17 16.30 -9.47 -12.99
N GLU A 18 17.26 -10.39 -12.92
CA GLU A 18 17.62 -11.13 -11.71
C GLU A 18 18.33 -10.24 -10.68
N GLU A 19 19.29 -9.41 -11.11
CA GLU A 19 19.98 -8.45 -10.25
C GLU A 19 19.06 -7.33 -9.79
N LEU A 20 18.16 -6.88 -10.68
CA LEU A 20 17.12 -5.93 -10.36
C LEU A 20 16.19 -6.51 -9.28
N TYR A 21 15.75 -7.76 -9.43
CA TYR A 21 14.91 -8.45 -8.45
C TYR A 21 15.61 -8.59 -7.10
N ALA A 22 16.86 -9.06 -7.07
CA ALA A 22 17.63 -9.23 -5.84
C ALA A 22 17.82 -7.89 -5.11
N ARG A 23 18.14 -6.83 -5.85
CA ARG A 23 18.31 -5.47 -5.31
C ARG A 23 17.01 -4.90 -4.76
N LEU A 24 15.92 -5.04 -5.49
CA LEU A 24 14.60 -4.61 -5.04
C LEU A 24 14.16 -5.36 -3.79
N THR A 25 14.46 -6.65 -3.71
CA THR A 25 14.16 -7.48 -2.54
C THR A 25 14.98 -7.07 -1.32
N ASP A 26 16.27 -6.74 -1.48
CA ASP A 26 17.09 -6.20 -0.38
C ASP A 26 16.62 -4.79 0.07
N GLU A 27 16.21 -3.94 -0.87
CA GLU A 27 15.83 -2.55 -0.58
C GLU A 27 14.40 -2.41 -0.02
N PHE A 28 13.46 -3.20 -0.53
CA PHE A 28 12.04 -3.09 -0.24
C PHE A 28 11.45 -4.28 0.51
N GLY A 29 12.17 -5.40 0.58
CA GLY A 29 11.68 -6.68 1.08
C GLY A 29 11.01 -7.52 -0.01
N GLU A 30 10.58 -8.71 0.37
CA GLU A 30 9.89 -9.66 -0.50
C GLU A 30 8.66 -9.04 -1.19
N PRO A 31 8.50 -9.20 -2.52
CA PRO A 31 7.43 -8.56 -3.28
C PRO A 31 6.02 -8.84 -2.74
N HIS A 32 5.77 -10.07 -2.29
CA HIS A 32 4.47 -10.45 -1.73
C HIS A 32 4.19 -9.75 -0.38
N LEU A 33 5.21 -9.51 0.45
CA LEU A 33 5.08 -8.75 1.70
C LEU A 33 4.84 -7.26 1.43
N VAL A 34 5.43 -6.73 0.34
CA VAL A 34 5.13 -5.37 -0.12
C VAL A 34 3.68 -5.30 -0.63
N ALA A 35 3.22 -6.32 -1.34
CA ALA A 35 1.84 -6.39 -1.84
C ALA A 35 0.79 -6.41 -0.71
N LEU A 36 1.07 -7.10 0.41
CA LEU A 36 0.22 -7.10 1.60
C LEU A 36 0.00 -5.69 2.18
N GLN A 37 0.95 -4.77 2.03
CA GLN A 37 0.80 -3.40 2.52
C GLN A 37 -0.26 -2.60 1.74
N TYR A 38 -0.52 -2.96 0.48
CA TYR A 38 -1.63 -2.39 -0.29
C TYR A 38 -2.99 -2.91 0.19
N GLN A 39 -3.03 -4.12 0.76
CA GLN A 39 -4.26 -4.64 1.35
C GLN A 39 -4.67 -3.80 2.55
N ASP A 40 -3.67 -3.51 3.40
CA ASP A 40 -3.83 -2.62 4.53
C ASP A 40 -4.27 -1.21 4.11
N GLU A 41 -3.85 -0.67 2.96
CA GLU A 41 -4.37 0.62 2.49
C GLU A 41 -5.84 0.60 2.07
N ALA A 42 -6.34 -0.55 1.61
CA ALA A 42 -7.70 -0.67 1.09
C ALA A 42 -8.74 -0.88 2.20
N GLU A 43 -8.34 -1.34 3.38
CA GLU A 43 -9.27 -1.54 4.48
C GLU A 43 -9.93 -0.22 4.93
N PRO A 44 -11.25 -0.23 5.20
CA PRO A 44 -11.96 0.95 5.66
C PRO A 44 -11.44 1.43 7.02
N LEU A 45 -11.19 2.74 7.11
CA LEU A 45 -10.57 3.41 8.27
C LEU A 45 -11.36 3.33 9.59
N TRP A 46 -12.53 2.67 9.60
CA TRP A 46 -13.50 2.74 10.70
C TRP A 46 -13.02 2.09 12.01
N ASN A 47 -11.99 1.24 11.98
CA ASN A 47 -11.52 0.49 13.15
C ASN A 47 -10.03 0.68 13.50
N ARG A 48 -9.33 1.64 12.89
CA ARG A 48 -7.90 1.82 13.16
C ARG A 48 -7.68 2.73 14.36
N ARG A 49 -7.46 2.08 15.51
CA ARG A 49 -6.90 2.70 16.71
C ARG A 49 -5.67 3.51 16.29
N GLN A 50 -5.75 4.80 16.60
CA GLN A 50 -4.73 5.83 16.48
C GLN A 50 -3.39 5.38 15.89
N GLY A 51 -3.24 5.70 14.61
CA GLY A 51 -1.96 6.00 14.01
C GLY A 51 -1.28 4.86 13.29
N TYR A 52 -1.83 4.64 12.11
CA TYR A 52 -1.33 3.71 11.13
C TYR A 52 -1.12 4.51 9.84
N ALA A 53 0.09 4.48 9.29
CA ALA A 53 0.46 5.20 8.07
C ALA A 53 0.72 4.22 6.91
N PRO A 54 -0.33 3.56 6.39
CA PRO A 54 -0.19 2.62 5.29
C PRO A 54 0.19 3.36 4.00
N GLY A 55 0.97 2.69 3.15
CA GLY A 55 1.55 3.24 1.91
C GLY A 55 2.60 4.33 2.11
N TRP A 56 3.11 4.51 3.33
CA TRP A 56 4.30 5.31 3.59
C TRP A 56 5.48 4.41 3.92
N ARG A 57 6.65 4.76 3.39
CA ARG A 57 7.92 4.13 3.71
C ARG A 57 8.86 5.14 4.34
N ILE A 58 9.73 4.64 5.21
CA ILE A 58 10.88 5.36 5.73
C ILE A 58 12.14 4.86 5.01
N CYS A 59 12.94 5.77 4.47
CA CYS A 59 14.15 5.47 3.72
C CYS A 59 15.35 6.18 4.34
N CYS A 60 16.47 5.49 4.55
CA CYS A 60 17.70 6.13 5.00
C CYS A 60 18.32 6.96 3.87
N THR A 61 18.57 8.25 4.10
CA THR A 61 19.17 9.13 3.07
C THR A 61 20.64 8.82 2.78
N THR A 62 21.26 7.92 3.54
CA THR A 62 22.68 7.56 3.38
C THR A 62 22.85 6.21 2.68
N CYS A 63 22.21 5.15 3.20
CA CYS A 63 22.36 3.80 2.65
C CYS A 63 21.20 3.35 1.74
N GLY A 64 20.16 4.17 1.56
CA GLY A 64 19.01 3.85 0.70
C GLY A 64 17.99 2.88 1.31
N ARG A 65 18.39 2.05 2.30
CA ARG A 65 17.48 1.07 2.92
C ARG A 65 16.13 1.66 3.31
N SER A 66 15.07 0.97 2.90
CA SER A 66 13.70 1.38 3.14
C SER A 66 12.95 0.37 4.01
N ALA A 67 11.98 0.85 4.77
CA ALA A 67 11.06 0.01 5.52
C ALA A 67 9.65 0.63 5.52
N PRO A 68 8.59 -0.17 5.70
CA PRO A 68 7.25 0.36 5.90
C PRO A 68 7.22 1.26 7.14
N ALA A 69 6.62 2.44 7.03
CA ALA A 69 6.52 3.39 8.14
C ALA A 69 5.73 2.79 9.32
N SER A 70 4.72 1.95 9.03
CA SER A 70 3.98 1.19 10.02
C SER A 70 4.87 0.23 10.82
N ALA A 71 5.73 -0.54 10.15
CA ALA A 71 6.68 -1.45 10.79
C ALA A 71 7.72 -0.72 11.65
N ALA A 72 8.04 0.54 11.30
CA ALA A 72 8.91 1.41 12.07
C ALA A 72 8.22 2.09 13.27
N GLY A 73 6.95 1.77 13.55
CA GLY A 73 6.19 2.39 14.64
C GLY A 73 5.84 3.86 14.39
N ILE A 74 5.81 4.30 13.13
CA ILE A 74 5.43 5.68 12.79
C ILE A 74 3.92 5.78 12.75
N ILE A 75 3.40 6.38 13.82
CA ILE A 75 1.98 6.40 14.14
C ILE A 75 1.29 7.60 13.47
N ARG A 76 1.96 8.73 13.26
CA ARG A 76 1.32 9.93 12.66
C ARG A 76 2.19 10.58 11.60
N ILE A 77 1.61 10.75 10.41
CA ILE A 77 2.21 11.46 9.29
C ILE A 77 1.42 12.76 9.04
N GLY A 78 1.39 13.65 10.04
CA GLY A 78 0.44 14.77 10.11
C GLY A 78 0.69 15.99 9.21
N ALA A 79 1.86 16.17 8.60
CA ALA A 79 2.15 17.42 7.88
C ALA A 79 1.84 17.36 6.36
N ARG A 80 1.30 18.42 5.75
CA ARG A 80 1.15 18.52 4.28
C ARG A 80 2.46 18.94 3.59
N SER A 81 3.62 18.47 4.06
CA SER A 81 4.92 18.82 3.46
C SER A 81 5.33 17.82 2.38
N TYR A 82 5.88 18.34 1.28
CA TYR A 82 6.34 17.58 0.12
C TYR A 82 7.56 16.70 0.45
N HIS A 83 8.34 17.10 1.45
CA HIS A 83 9.43 16.32 2.03
C HIS A 83 9.26 16.21 3.54
N LYS A 84 9.23 14.97 4.05
CA LYS A 84 9.19 14.67 5.47
C LYS A 84 10.48 13.95 5.82
N TYR A 85 11.26 14.54 6.72
CA TYR A 85 12.46 13.93 7.26
C TYR A 85 12.28 13.70 8.75
N VAL A 86 12.75 12.56 9.23
CA VAL A 86 12.79 12.20 10.64
C VAL A 86 14.19 11.74 10.99
N LEU A 87 14.62 11.96 12.23
CA LEU A 87 15.85 11.37 12.74
C LEU A 87 15.51 10.01 13.35
N GLY A 88 16.26 8.99 12.97
CA GLY A 88 16.04 7.65 13.50
C GLY A 88 17.25 6.75 13.32
N TRP A 89 17.25 5.63 14.02
CA TRP A 89 18.31 4.65 13.95
C TRP A 89 18.22 3.83 12.65
N CYS A 90 19.30 3.77 11.88
CA CYS A 90 19.38 2.91 10.70
C CYS A 90 20.18 1.64 11.00
N ARG A 91 19.56 0.45 10.88
CA ARG A 91 20.23 -0.83 11.08
C ARG A 91 21.37 -1.10 10.09
N GLY A 92 21.26 -0.61 8.84
CA GLY A 92 22.32 -0.76 7.85
C GLY A 92 23.55 0.10 8.15
N CYS A 93 23.34 1.31 8.66
CA CYS A 93 24.44 2.22 8.99
C CYS A 93 24.97 2.08 10.43
N GLY A 94 24.27 1.36 11.31
CA GLY A 94 24.63 1.22 12.72
C GLY A 94 24.63 2.51 13.54
N TRP A 95 23.90 3.56 13.11
CA TRP A 95 23.85 4.86 13.80
C TRP A 95 22.57 5.65 13.51
N PHE A 96 22.35 6.74 14.24
CA PHE A 96 21.30 7.73 13.96
C PHE A 96 21.54 8.41 12.61
N ARG A 97 20.58 8.31 11.71
CA ARG A 97 20.62 8.93 10.39
C ARG A 97 19.37 9.76 10.16
N ARG A 98 19.47 10.67 9.18
CA ARG A 98 18.31 11.33 8.63
C ARG A 98 17.58 10.32 7.74
N LEU A 99 16.31 10.13 8.02
CA LEU A 99 15.44 9.20 7.33
C LEU A 99 14.35 10.01 6.62
N ARG A 100 14.11 9.72 5.35
CA ARG A 100 13.10 10.37 4.53
C ARG A 100 11.84 9.52 4.54
N LEU A 101 10.73 10.13 4.90
CA LEU A 101 9.40 9.55 4.71
C LEU A 101 8.94 9.84 3.28
N GLN A 102 8.66 8.79 2.54
CA GLN A 102 8.16 8.84 1.18
C GLN A 102 6.82 8.10 1.10
N ARG A 103 5.91 8.59 0.26
CA ARG A 103 4.68 7.88 -0.04
C ARG A 103 4.95 6.94 -1.20
N ASP A 104 4.79 5.65 -0.96
CA ASP A 104 5.13 4.58 -1.91
C ASP A 104 4.34 4.69 -3.22
N LEU A 105 3.14 5.28 -3.14
CA LEU A 105 2.17 5.34 -4.23
C LEU A 105 2.37 6.45 -5.26
N LYS A 106 3.42 7.27 -5.16
CA LYS A 106 3.68 8.30 -6.19
C LYS A 106 4.64 7.87 -7.29
N SER A 107 5.50 6.88 -7.05
CA SER A 107 6.32 6.25 -8.09
C SER A 107 5.64 4.97 -8.55
N ALA A 108 5.61 4.71 -9.86
CA ALA A 108 5.02 3.52 -10.48
C ALA A 108 5.21 2.27 -9.61
N ASN A 109 4.11 1.64 -9.21
CA ASN A 109 4.04 0.60 -8.18
C ASN A 109 5.27 -0.30 -8.20
N ILE A 110 6.06 -0.27 -7.11
CA ILE A 110 7.26 -1.10 -6.93
C ILE A 110 6.92 -2.58 -7.17
N THR A 111 5.72 -3.03 -6.77
CA THR A 111 5.19 -4.36 -7.10
C THR A 111 5.12 -4.63 -8.59
N LYS A 112 4.69 -3.67 -9.42
CA LYS A 112 4.69 -3.80 -10.88
C LYS A 112 6.11 -3.99 -11.43
N THR A 113 7.09 -3.29 -10.86
CA THR A 113 8.50 -3.48 -11.25
C THR A 113 9.12 -4.77 -10.73
N MET A 114 8.48 -5.44 -9.75
CA MET A 114 8.82 -6.77 -9.25
C MET A 114 7.98 -7.88 -9.91
N GLY A 115 7.25 -7.58 -11.00
CA GLY A 115 6.41 -8.54 -11.71
C GLY A 115 5.05 -8.84 -11.07
N LEU A 116 4.70 -8.19 -9.96
CA LEU A 116 3.39 -8.29 -9.32
C LEU A 116 2.43 -7.23 -9.86
N ASN A 117 1.42 -7.67 -10.62
CA ASN A 117 0.32 -6.82 -11.08
C ASN A 117 -0.75 -6.63 -9.99
N VAL A 118 -0.33 -6.19 -8.79
CA VAL A 118 -1.25 -5.87 -7.70
C VAL A 118 -1.14 -4.39 -7.39
N THR A 119 -2.24 -3.68 -7.62
CA THR A 119 -2.39 -2.26 -7.30
C THR A 119 -3.38 -2.08 -6.16
N SER A 120 -3.23 -1.02 -5.38
CA SER A 120 -4.21 -0.67 -4.33
C SER A 120 -5.62 -0.42 -4.87
N ALA A 121 -5.74 0.07 -6.12
CA ALA A 121 -7.01 0.24 -6.81
C ALA A 121 -7.69 -1.11 -7.10
N GLN A 122 -6.99 -2.06 -7.72
CA GLN A 122 -7.54 -3.40 -7.98
C GLN A 122 -7.96 -4.12 -6.70
N TYR A 123 -7.17 -3.97 -5.62
CA TYR A 123 -7.52 -4.60 -4.36
C TYR A 123 -8.74 -3.91 -3.70
N ARG A 124 -8.84 -2.58 -3.79
CA ARG A 124 -10.04 -1.83 -3.36
C ARG A 124 -11.28 -2.27 -4.14
N ASP A 125 -11.17 -2.43 -5.46
CA ASP A 125 -12.27 -2.90 -6.31
C ASP A 125 -12.69 -4.33 -5.97
N SER A 126 -11.75 -5.18 -5.51
CA SER A 126 -12.06 -6.55 -5.08
C SER A 126 -12.77 -6.64 -3.71
N ILE A 127 -12.51 -5.69 -2.80
CA ILE A 127 -13.14 -5.66 -1.47
C ILE A 127 -14.49 -4.96 -1.51
N HIS A 128 -14.61 -3.88 -2.28
CA HIS A 128 -15.86 -3.13 -2.36
C HIS A 128 -16.81 -3.81 -3.33
N MET A 129 -17.68 -4.67 -2.77
CA MET A 129 -18.90 -5.08 -3.44
C MET A 129 -19.65 -3.80 -3.87
N PRO A 130 -19.88 -3.59 -5.17
CA PRO A 130 -20.36 -2.30 -5.63
C PRO A 130 -21.77 -2.08 -5.09
N VAL A 131 -22.08 -0.85 -4.64
CA VAL A 131 -23.30 -0.52 -3.89
C VAL A 131 -24.59 -0.99 -4.61
N TRP A 132 -24.59 -0.99 -5.94
CA TRP A 132 -25.71 -1.48 -6.74
C TRP A 132 -26.00 -2.98 -6.51
N LEU A 133 -24.98 -3.78 -6.22
CA LEU A 133 -25.11 -5.21 -5.98
C LEU A 133 -25.79 -5.47 -4.63
N LEU A 134 -25.51 -4.63 -3.62
CA LEU A 134 -26.25 -4.60 -2.36
C LEU A 134 -27.72 -4.19 -2.56
N VAL A 135 -27.97 -3.13 -3.35
CA VAL A 135 -29.33 -2.68 -3.67
C VAL A 135 -30.13 -3.77 -4.38
N LEU A 136 -29.49 -4.48 -5.33
CA LEU A 136 -30.08 -5.60 -6.06
C LEU A 136 -30.41 -6.77 -5.11
N LEU A 137 -29.49 -7.10 -4.19
CA LEU A 137 -29.71 -8.16 -3.20
C LEU A 137 -30.89 -7.84 -2.26
N VAL A 138 -30.98 -6.59 -1.78
CA VAL A 138 -32.09 -6.14 -0.92
C VAL A 138 -33.42 -6.15 -1.68
N THR A 139 -33.43 -5.71 -2.94
CA THR A 139 -34.67 -5.70 -3.76
C THR A 139 -35.13 -7.12 -4.10
N VAL A 140 -34.23 -8.03 -4.47
CA VAL A 140 -34.57 -9.44 -4.74
C VAL A 140 -35.08 -10.11 -3.46
N LEU A 141 -34.37 -9.97 -2.33
CA LEU A 141 -34.80 -10.54 -1.05
C LEU A 141 -36.12 -9.93 -0.54
N GLY A 142 -36.38 -8.66 -0.80
CA GLY A 142 -37.64 -8.00 -0.45
C GLY A 142 -38.82 -8.38 -1.34
N ALA A 143 -38.59 -8.73 -2.61
CA ALA A 143 -39.63 -9.13 -3.55
C ALA A 143 -40.09 -10.59 -3.38
N ILE A 144 -39.21 -11.48 -2.94
CA ILE A 144 -39.52 -12.91 -2.70
C ILE A 144 -40.70 -13.10 -1.72
N PRO A 145 -40.75 -12.48 -0.52
CA PRO A 145 -41.87 -12.66 0.40
C PRO A 145 -43.19 -12.11 -0.16
N LEU A 146 -43.16 -11.02 -0.94
CA LEU A 146 -44.36 -10.47 -1.59
C LEU A 146 -44.93 -11.45 -2.65
N LEU A 147 -44.06 -12.13 -3.39
CA LEU A 147 -44.48 -13.17 -4.33
C LEU A 147 -45.04 -14.39 -3.61
N ILE A 148 -44.42 -14.84 -2.51
CA ILE A 148 -44.91 -15.98 -1.72
C ILE A 148 -46.30 -15.68 -1.15
N ILE A 149 -46.52 -14.50 -0.57
CA ILE A 149 -47.83 -14.10 -0.02
C ILE A 149 -48.91 -14.15 -1.11
N ARG A 150 -48.60 -13.65 -2.31
CA ARG A 150 -49.53 -13.63 -3.44
C ARG A 150 -49.91 -15.02 -3.95
N PHE A 151 -49.00 -15.99 -3.88
CA PHE A 151 -49.26 -17.37 -4.34
C PHE A 151 -49.86 -18.29 -3.27
N VAL A 152 -49.61 -18.01 -1.99
CA VAL A 152 -50.06 -18.86 -0.86
C VAL A 152 -51.43 -18.43 -0.31
N LEU A 153 -51.82 -17.16 -0.46
CA LEU A 153 -53.19 -16.71 -0.19
C LEU A 153 -53.97 -16.52 -1.50
N PRO A 154 -54.60 -17.57 -2.06
CA PRO A 154 -55.64 -17.38 -3.05
C PRO A 154 -56.83 -16.67 -2.37
N SER A 155 -57.32 -15.62 -3.03
CA SER A 155 -58.47 -14.81 -2.62
C SER A 155 -59.75 -15.63 -2.47
#